data_AF-A0A959FJY6-F1
#
_entry.id   AF-A0A959FJY6-F1
#
_cell.length_a   1.000
_cell.length_b   1.000
_cell.length_c   1.000
_cell.angle_alpha   90.00
_cell.angle_beta   90.00
_cell.angle_gamma   90.00
#
_symmetry.space_group_name_H-M   'P 1'
#
loop_
_entity.id
_entity.type
_entity.pdbx_description
1 polymer ?
#
loop_
_entity_poly.entity_id
_entity_poly.type
_entity_poly.pdbx_seq_one_letter_code
_entity_poly.pdbx_strand_id
1 'polypeptide(L)'
;MANGGHIDEWELRSEEVQEFLGTPPHWLVRWGLLGGLAVFLLLAWLSYWLVYPETVNTELRVTTEEPPRRLLAENTSFITQILAGNEDTIEAGQTIMVFRSTAKFEDVMT
;
A
#
# COMPACT_ATOMS: atom_id res chain seq x y z
N MET A 1 -7.83 -53.57 -73.87
CA MET A 1 -8.38 -53.93 -72.55
C MET A 1 -7.20 -54.34 -71.69
N ALA A 2 -6.81 -53.73 -70.58
CA ALA A 2 -7.34 -52.61 -69.82
C ALA A 2 -6.12 -51.89 -69.21
N ASN A 3 -6.05 -50.57 -69.37
CA ASN A 3 -5.06 -49.71 -68.73
C ASN A 3 -5.71 -49.17 -67.44
N GLY A 4 -5.62 -49.95 -66.36
CA GLY A 4 -6.26 -49.63 -65.06
C GLY A 4 -5.29 -49.64 -63.87
N GLY A 5 -4.04 -50.05 -64.05
CA GLY A 5 -3.12 -50.29 -62.93
C GLY A 5 -2.48 -49.05 -62.29
N HIS A 6 -2.76 -47.84 -62.77
CA HIS A 6 -2.17 -46.62 -62.20
C HIS A 6 -3.13 -45.87 -61.27
N ILE A 7 -4.45 -45.97 -61.50
CA ILE A 7 -5.46 -45.24 -60.70
C ILE A 7 -5.64 -45.79 -59.29
N ASP A 8 -5.42 -47.09 -59.08
CA ASP A 8 -5.61 -47.74 -57.78
C ASP A 8 -4.49 -47.39 -56.77
N GLU A 9 -3.29 -47.05 -57.24
CA GLU A 9 -2.13 -46.73 -56.38
C GLU A 9 -2.22 -45.34 -55.74
N TRP A 10 -2.90 -44.38 -56.39
CA TRP A 10 -3.11 -43.04 -55.82
C TRP A 10 -4.22 -42.99 -54.78
N GLU A 11 -5.28 -43.81 -54.94
CA GLU A 11 -6.40 -43.89 -54.01
C GLU A 11 -5.94 -44.45 -52.64
N LEU A 12 -5.11 -45.52 -52.66
CA LEU A 12 -4.53 -46.13 -51.45
C LEU A 12 -3.64 -45.16 -50.66
N ARG A 13 -2.98 -44.21 -51.32
CA ARG A 13 -2.19 -43.17 -50.65
C ARG A 13 -3.05 -42.04 -50.09
N SER A 14 -4.27 -41.83 -50.60
CA SER A 14 -5.18 -40.82 -50.06
C SER A 14 -5.82 -41.28 -48.76
N GLU A 15 -6.15 -42.58 -48.63
CA GLU A 15 -6.69 -43.16 -47.38
C GLU A 15 -5.70 -43.04 -46.20
N GLU A 16 -4.42 -43.39 -46.40
CA GLU A 16 -3.39 -43.19 -45.37
C GLU A 16 -3.24 -41.71 -45.01
N VAL A 17 -3.23 -40.81 -46.00
CA VAL A 17 -3.08 -39.36 -45.77
C VAL A 17 -4.31 -38.76 -45.09
N GLN A 18 -5.50 -39.31 -45.35
CA GLN A 18 -6.76 -38.89 -44.73
C GLN A 18 -6.88 -39.36 -43.28
N GLU A 19 -6.26 -40.49 -42.91
CA GLU A 19 -6.13 -40.93 -41.53
C GLU A 19 -5.22 -39.99 -40.70
N PHE A 20 -4.15 -39.45 -41.31
CA PHE A 20 -3.30 -38.43 -40.70
C PHE A 20 -3.97 -37.04 -40.53
N LEU A 21 -4.96 -36.71 -41.35
CA LEU A 21 -5.72 -35.44 -41.28
C LEU A 21 -7.02 -35.56 -40.46
N GLY A 22 -7.54 -36.78 -40.28
CA GLY A 22 -8.83 -37.04 -39.63
C GLY A 22 -8.78 -36.96 -38.10
N THR A 23 -7.61 -37.17 -37.49
CA THR A 23 -7.41 -36.99 -36.05
C THR A 23 -6.30 -35.97 -35.80
N PRO A 24 -6.60 -34.84 -35.13
CA PRO A 24 -5.55 -33.89 -34.77
C PRO A 24 -4.52 -34.63 -33.91
N PRO A 25 -3.24 -34.60 -34.27
CA PRO A 25 -2.27 -35.45 -33.64
C PRO A 25 -2.05 -35.05 -32.18
N HIS A 26 -1.94 -36.05 -31.30
CA HIS A 26 -1.85 -35.84 -29.85
C HIS A 26 -0.70 -34.92 -29.41
N TRP A 27 0.38 -34.82 -30.19
CA TRP A 27 1.48 -33.89 -29.89
C TRP A 27 1.03 -32.43 -29.97
N LEU A 28 0.20 -32.07 -30.95
CA LEU A 28 -0.24 -30.69 -31.17
C LEU A 28 -1.10 -30.19 -30.00
N VAL A 29 -1.97 -31.05 -29.48
CA VAL A 29 -2.81 -30.75 -28.31
C VAL A 29 -1.96 -30.56 -27.04
N ARG A 30 -0.95 -31.42 -26.84
CA ARG A 30 -0.05 -31.33 -25.67
C ARG A 30 0.82 -30.06 -25.71
N TRP A 31 1.41 -29.74 -26.85
CA TRP A 31 2.24 -28.55 -27.02
C TRP A 31 1.44 -27.26 -26.99
N GLY A 32 0.22 -27.25 -27.54
CA GLY A 32 -0.67 -26.09 -27.48
C GLY A 32 -1.07 -25.73 -26.04
N LEU A 33 -1.46 -26.73 -25.25
CA LEU A 33 -1.80 -26.51 -23.83
C LEU A 33 -0.59 -26.07 -23.00
N LEU A 34 0.58 -26.69 -23.20
CA LEU A 34 1.83 -26.29 -22.54
C LEU A 34 2.23 -24.85 -22.89
N GLY A 35 2.11 -24.47 -24.15
CA GLY A 35 2.38 -23.10 -24.61
C GLY A 35 1.41 -22.10 -23.97
N GLY A 36 0.11 -22.39 -23.97
CA GLY A 36 -0.90 -21.54 -23.33
C GLY A 36 -0.67 -21.40 -21.83
N LEU A 37 -0.36 -22.50 -21.13
CA LEU A 37 -0.05 -22.48 -19.71
C LEU A 37 1.22 -21.68 -19.41
N ALA A 38 2.26 -21.80 -20.23
CA ALA A 38 3.49 -21.04 -20.08
C ALA A 38 3.26 -19.53 -20.20
N VAL A 39 2.46 -19.09 -21.19
CA VAL A 39 2.10 -17.67 -21.35
C VAL A 39 1.30 -17.17 -20.14
N PHE A 40 0.34 -17.94 -19.65
CA PHE A 40 -0.44 -17.57 -18.46
C PHE A 40 0.45 -17.42 -17.22
N LEU A 41 1.34 -18.38 -16.98
CA LEU A 41 2.30 -18.32 -15.87
C LEU A 41 3.25 -17.14 -15.99
N LEU A 42 3.70 -16.82 -17.20
CA LEU A 42 4.55 -15.67 -17.47
C LEU A 42 3.82 -14.36 -17.12
N LEU A 43 2.56 -14.21 -17.52
CA LEU A 43 1.74 -13.05 -17.16
C LEU A 43 1.50 -12.93 -15.65
N ALA A 44 1.19 -14.05 -14.98
CA ALA A 44 1.01 -14.07 -13.53
C ALA A 44 2.30 -13.72 -12.79
N TRP A 45 3.44 -14.23 -13.26
CA TRP A 45 4.77 -13.92 -12.71
C TRP A 45 5.13 -12.44 -12.87
N LEU A 46 4.92 -11.89 -14.07
CA LEU A 46 5.10 -10.46 -14.33
C LEU A 46 4.19 -9.64 -13.42
N SER A 47 2.93 -10.00 -13.26
CA SER A 47 1.99 -9.30 -12.38
C SER A 47 2.43 -9.33 -10.91
N TYR A 48 2.98 -10.46 -10.45
CA TYR A 48 3.51 -10.56 -9.09
C TYR A 48 4.76 -9.70 -8.90
N TRP A 49 5.63 -9.65 -9.91
CA TRP A 49 6.86 -8.85 -9.84
C TRP A 49 6.60 -7.35 -10.00
N LEU A 50 5.57 -7.00 -10.76
CA LEU A 50 5.14 -5.63 -11.04
C LEU A 50 4.15 -5.12 -9.97
N VAL A 51 4.46 -5.35 -8.68
CA VAL A 51 3.80 -4.62 -7.60
C VAL A 51 4.08 -3.15 -7.84
N TYR A 52 3.05 -2.38 -8.20
CA TYR A 52 3.14 -0.93 -8.32
C TYR A 52 3.31 -0.36 -6.91
N PRO A 53 4.48 0.18 -6.55
CA PRO A 53 4.64 0.86 -5.28
C PRO A 53 4.05 2.26 -5.46
N GLU A 54 2.72 2.36 -5.45
CA GLU A 54 2.07 3.67 -5.29
C GLU A 54 2.26 4.14 -3.85
N THR A 55 3.42 4.72 -3.58
CA THR A 55 3.60 5.55 -2.39
C THR A 55 2.99 6.92 -2.70
N VAL A 56 1.74 7.10 -2.27
CA VAL A 56 1.11 8.43 -2.30
C VAL A 56 1.86 9.30 -1.28
N ASN A 57 2.73 10.17 -1.78
CA ASN A 57 3.44 11.17 -0.98
C ASN A 57 2.45 12.24 -0.53
N THR A 58 1.71 11.93 0.53
CA THR A 58 0.85 12.88 1.23
C THR A 58 1.61 13.45 2.43
N GLU A 59 1.56 14.77 2.56
CA GLU A 59 2.08 15.48 3.72
C GLU A 59 1.21 15.16 4.94
N LEU A 60 1.67 14.24 5.79
CA LEU A 60 1.05 13.92 7.07
C LEU A 60 1.28 15.10 8.04
N ARG A 61 0.34 16.04 8.06
CA ARG A 61 0.36 17.12 9.04
C ARG A 61 -0.19 16.61 10.38
N VAL A 62 0.71 16.28 11.30
CA VAL A 62 0.37 15.96 12.69
C VAL A 62 -0.09 17.25 13.38
N THR A 63 -1.40 17.42 13.52
CA THR A 63 -1.98 18.52 14.30
C THR A 63 -2.21 18.04 15.72
N THR A 64 -1.56 18.67 16.69
CA THR A 64 -1.90 18.49 18.11
C THR A 64 -3.33 19.00 18.37
N GLU A 65 -4.16 18.21 19.04
CA GLU A 65 -5.58 18.54 19.31
C GLU A 65 -5.74 19.81 20.16
N GLU A 66 -4.79 20.09 21.06
CA GLU A 66 -4.75 21.34 21.83
C GLU A 66 -3.58 22.22 21.40
N PRO A 67 -3.83 23.31 20.65
CA PRO A 67 -2.80 24.29 20.36
C PRO A 67 -2.36 25.03 21.64
N PRO A 68 -1.13 25.56 21.67
CA PRO A 68 -0.63 26.29 22.83
C PRO A 68 -1.52 27.51 23.12
N ARG A 69 -2.16 27.53 24.29
CA ARG A 69 -2.94 28.66 24.78
C ARG A 69 -2.08 29.58 25.63
N ARG A 70 -2.14 30.88 25.35
CA ARG A 70 -1.52 31.90 26.21
C ARG A 70 -2.38 32.05 27.45
N LEU A 71 -1.79 31.86 28.62
CA LEU A 71 -2.44 32.17 29.90
C LEU A 71 -2.38 33.69 30.10
N LEU A 72 -3.55 34.32 30.16
CA LEU A 72 -3.69 35.75 30.45
C LEU A 72 -4.15 35.92 31.88
N ALA A 73 -3.46 36.76 32.64
CA ALA A 73 -3.93 37.18 33.95
C ALA A 73 -5.08 38.18 33.78
N GLU A 74 -6.17 38.02 34.53
CA GLU A 74 -7.31 38.94 34.51
C GLU A 74 -6.93 40.35 34.96
N ASN A 75 -5.94 40.47 35.84
CA ASN A 75 -5.51 41.73 36.44
C ASN A 75 -4.05 42.04 36.14
N THR A 76 -3.78 43.28 35.71
CA THR A 76 -2.43 43.82 35.54
C THR A 76 -1.87 44.21 36.90
N SER A 77 -1.13 43.30 37.55
CA SER A 77 -0.43 43.56 38.80
C SER A 77 1.08 43.30 38.65
N PHE A 78 1.87 43.79 39.62
CA PHE A 78 3.31 43.54 39.65
C PHE A 78 3.59 42.09 40.03
N ILE A 79 4.45 41.43 39.25
CA ILE A 79 4.89 40.06 39.50
C ILE A 79 5.92 40.09 40.63
N THR A 80 5.72 39.28 41.67
CA THR A 80 6.69 39.14 42.77
C THR A 80 7.64 37.98 42.50
N GLN A 81 7.11 36.84 42.06
CA GLN A 81 7.89 35.64 41.79
C GLN A 81 7.25 34.82 40.67
N ILE A 82 8.11 34.22 39.84
CA ILE A 82 7.74 33.22 38.83
C ILE A 82 8.20 31.86 39.38
N LEU A 83 7.29 30.90 39.46
CA LEU A 83 7.53 29.59 40.06
C LEU A 83 7.78 28.49 39.01
N ALA A 84 7.32 28.69 37.77
CA ALA A 84 7.54 27.77 36.66
C ALA A 84 8.67 28.24 35.73
N GLY A 85 9.53 27.31 35.29
CA GLY A 85 10.60 27.56 34.33
C GLY A 85 10.11 27.65 32.89
N ASN A 86 11.01 28.06 31.97
CA ASN A 86 10.74 27.96 30.54
C ASN A 86 10.74 26.48 30.13
N GLU A 87 9.78 26.07 29.28
CA GLU A 87 9.59 24.68 28.82
C GLU A 87 9.28 23.66 29.93
N ASP A 88 8.85 24.13 31.10
CA ASP A 88 8.54 23.27 32.23
C ASP A 88 7.18 22.58 32.08
N THR A 89 7.08 21.33 32.54
CA THR A 89 5.82 20.57 32.48
C THR A 89 5.00 20.88 33.72
N ILE A 90 3.81 21.47 33.52
CA ILE A 90 2.92 21.87 34.61
C ILE A 90 1.66 21.01 34.67
N GLU A 91 1.17 20.74 35.89
CA GLU A 91 -0.09 20.07 36.11
C GLU A 91 -1.26 21.06 36.19
N ALA A 92 -2.48 20.59 35.90
CA ALA A 92 -3.68 21.42 36.00
C ALA A 92 -3.90 21.89 37.45
N GLY A 93 -3.89 23.21 37.64
CA GLY A 93 -4.05 23.84 38.96
C GLY A 93 -2.75 24.16 39.69
N GLN A 94 -1.59 23.83 39.10
CA GLN A 94 -0.29 24.23 39.66
C GLN A 94 -0.12 25.75 39.62
N THR A 95 0.39 26.33 40.71
CA THR A 95 0.68 27.76 40.76
C THR A 95 1.97 28.07 40.01
N ILE A 96 1.87 28.86 38.95
CA ILE A 96 3.01 29.19 38.06
C ILE A 96 3.63 30.57 38.36
N MET A 97 2.88 31.47 39.01
CA MET A 97 3.29 32.86 39.25
C MET A 97 2.54 33.45 40.45
N VAL A 98 3.20 34.37 41.16
CA VAL A 98 2.63 35.07 42.32
C VAL A 98 2.61 36.59 42.07
N PHE A 99 1.43 37.19 42.21
CA PHE A 99 1.26 38.64 42.18
C PHE A 99 1.67 39.28 43.51
N ARG A 100 2.16 40.52 43.43
CA ARG A 100 2.41 41.33 44.63
C ARG A 100 1.10 41.62 45.35
N SER A 101 1.00 41.11 46.57
CA SER A 101 -0.09 41.36 47.51
C SER A 101 0.47 41.87 48.84
N THR A 102 -0.40 42.40 49.70
CA THR A 102 -0.05 42.79 51.08
C THR A 102 0.12 41.58 52.00
N ALA A 103 -0.36 40.40 51.58
CA ALA A 103 -0.12 39.12 52.25
C ALA A 103 1.16 38.46 51.72
N LYS A 104 1.94 37.82 52.61
CA LYS A 104 3.07 36.98 52.21
C LYS A 104 2.55 35.71 51.56
N PHE A 105 3.19 35.29 50.47
CA PHE A 105 2.83 34.08 49.73
C PHE A 105 2.78 32.82 50.63
N GLU A 106 3.71 32.71 51.57
CA GLU A 106 3.82 31.62 52.54
C GLU A 106 2.59 31.49 53.44
N ASP A 107 1.89 32.59 53.74
CA ASP A 107 0.71 32.61 54.62
C ASP A 107 -0.58 32.17 53.88
N VAL A 108 -0.58 32.17 52.54
CA VAL A 108 -1.78 31.89 51.72
C VAL A 108 -1.79 30.45 51.20
N MET A 109 -0.64 29.76 51.22
CA MET A 109 -0.50 28.37 50.75
C MET A 109 -0.52 27.31 51.86
N THR A 110 -0.87 27.70 53.10
CA THR A 110 -1.11 26.75 54.21
C THR A 110 -2.47 26.08 54.09
#